data_AF-A0A525K4X2-F1
#
_entry.id   AF-A0A525K4X2-F1
#
_cell.length_a   1.000
_cell.length_b   1.000
_cell.length_c   1.000
_cell.angle_alpha   90.00
_cell.angle_beta   90.00
_cell.angle_gamma   90.00
#
_symmetry.space_group_name_H-M   'P 1'
#
loop_
_entity.id
_entity.type
_entity.pdbx_description
1 polymer ?
#
loop_
_entity_poly.entity_id
_entity_poly.type
_entity_poly.pdbx_seq_one_letter_code
_entity_poly.pdbx_strand_id
1 'polypeptide(L)'
;MDLVRNASGGGTRLAWSTAAGVSRAFGKITLGVEAWGEVDDDLQAPTYQASADFTAAQMVGENTQLDAGVHFGLNRQTPDAEAYVGVSHRF
;
A
#
# COMPACT_ATOMS: atom_id res chain seq x y z
N MET A 1 -7.70 8.54 8.45
CA MET A 1 -8.20 9.83 7.94
C MET A 1 -7.22 10.91 8.35
N ASP A 2 -6.91 11.82 7.46
CA ASP A 2 -6.07 12.98 7.74
C ASP A 2 -6.70 14.26 7.16
N LEU A 3 -6.41 15.39 7.79
CA LEU A 3 -6.76 16.72 7.36
C LEU A 3 -5.53 17.34 6.69
N VAL A 4 -5.48 17.26 5.37
CA VAL A 4 -4.31 17.70 4.58
C VAL A 4 -4.55 19.13 4.10
N ARG A 5 -3.51 19.98 4.03
CA ARG A 5 -3.64 21.31 3.44
C ARG A 5 -3.85 21.21 1.93
N ASN A 6 -4.72 22.08 1.40
CA ASN A 6 -4.89 22.21 -0.05
C ASN A 6 -3.58 22.63 -0.72
N ALA A 7 -3.26 22.01 -1.87
CA ALA A 7 -2.05 22.32 -2.63
C ALA A 7 -2.04 23.78 -3.15
N SER A 8 -3.22 24.37 -3.34
CA SER A 8 -3.43 25.77 -3.75
C SER A 8 -3.22 26.80 -2.62
N GLY A 9 -2.94 26.35 -1.39
CA GLY A 9 -2.60 27.22 -0.25
C GLY A 9 -3.78 27.80 0.54
N GLY A 10 -5.04 27.51 0.15
CA GLY A 10 -6.24 27.92 0.89
C GLY A 10 -7.13 26.74 1.27
N GLY A 11 -7.38 26.52 2.56
CA GLY A 11 -8.28 25.49 3.09
C GLY A 11 -7.63 24.13 3.41
N THR A 12 -8.44 23.21 3.91
CA THR A 12 -8.07 21.84 4.30
C THR A 12 -8.93 20.85 3.53
N ARG A 13 -8.35 19.75 3.05
CA ARG A 13 -9.03 18.64 2.39
C ARG A 13 -8.99 17.39 3.24
N LEU A 14 -9.99 16.55 3.07
CA LEU A 14 -10.05 15.23 3.69
C LEU A 14 -9.36 14.23 2.77
N ALA A 15 -8.37 13.54 3.31
CA ALA A 15 -7.80 12.37 2.67
C ALA A 15 -7.97 11.17 3.59
N TRP A 16 -8.31 10.02 3.03
CA TRP A 16 -8.37 8.78 3.78
C TRP A 16 -7.99 7.61 2.90
N SER A 17 -7.25 6.68 3.50
CA SER A 17 -6.91 5.39 2.92
C SER A 17 -7.37 4.28 3.84
N THR A 18 -7.58 3.11 3.25
CA THR A 18 -7.96 1.88 3.94
C THR A 18 -7.37 0.69 3.22
N ALA A 19 -7.10 -0.37 3.96
CA ALA A 19 -6.65 -1.62 3.40
C ALA A 19 -7.30 -2.79 4.13
N ALA A 20 -7.58 -3.86 3.38
CA ALA A 20 -8.08 -5.11 3.93
C ALA A 20 -7.40 -6.27 3.21
N GLY A 21 -6.78 -7.15 3.99
CA GLY A 21 -6.01 -8.25 3.44
C GLY A 21 -6.04 -9.50 4.29
N VAL A 22 -5.59 -10.60 3.69
CA VAL A 22 -5.35 -11.86 4.36
C VAL A 22 -3.96 -12.35 4.02
N SER A 23 -3.32 -13.03 4.97
CA SER A 23 -2.02 -13.65 4.75
C SER A 23 -1.97 -15.04 5.35
N ARG A 24 -1.05 -15.85 4.81
CA ARG A 24 -0.83 -17.22 5.28
C ARG A 24 0.63 -17.61 5.15
N ALA A 25 1.13 -18.30 6.16
CA ALA A 25 2.46 -18.89 6.15
C ALA A 25 2.49 -20.27 5.46
N PHE A 26 3.54 -20.48 4.68
CA PHE A 26 3.90 -21.69 3.96
C PHE A 26 5.39 -22.00 4.24
N GLY A 27 5.65 -22.73 5.32
CA GLY A 27 7.02 -22.94 5.80
C GLY A 27 7.64 -21.62 6.26
N LYS A 28 8.74 -21.20 5.62
CA LYS A 28 9.45 -19.94 5.95
C LYS A 28 8.90 -18.72 5.21
N ILE A 29 7.99 -18.92 4.27
CA ILE A 29 7.44 -17.86 3.42
C ILE A 29 6.03 -17.53 3.89
N THR A 30 5.73 -16.26 4.11
CA THR A 30 4.36 -15.75 4.30
C THR A 30 3.93 -15.08 3.01
N LEU A 31 2.77 -15.47 2.49
CA LEU A 31 2.16 -14.84 1.32
C LEU A 31 0.94 -14.04 1.77
N GLY A 32 0.75 -12.86 1.19
CA GLY A 32 -0.36 -11.97 1.47
C GLY A 32 -1.06 -11.51 0.20
N VAL A 33 -2.36 -11.24 0.33
CA VAL A 33 -3.14 -10.47 -0.64
C VAL A 33 -3.89 -9.37 0.10
N GLU A 34 -3.88 -8.16 -0.44
CA GLU A 34 -4.53 -7.00 0.13
C GLU A 34 -5.31 -6.24 -0.94
N ALA A 35 -6.48 -5.73 -0.58
CA ALA A 35 -7.15 -4.68 -1.32
C ALA A 35 -6.89 -3.37 -0.59
N TRP A 36 -6.27 -2.42 -1.29
CA TRP A 36 -5.98 -1.09 -0.77
C TRP A 36 -6.77 -0.04 -1.56
N GLY A 37 -7.15 1.04 -0.89
CA GLY A 37 -7.77 2.17 -1.55
C GLY A 37 -7.56 3.47 -0.81
N GLU A 38 -7.53 4.56 -1.57
CA GLU A 38 -7.38 5.92 -1.08
C GLU A 38 -8.32 6.86 -1.80
N VAL A 39 -8.86 7.80 -1.03
CA VAL A 39 -9.64 8.93 -1.51
C VAL A 39 -8.99 10.21 -1.03
N ASP A 40 -8.80 11.12 -1.98
CA ASP A 40 -8.37 12.49 -1.76
C ASP A 40 -9.40 13.44 -2.37
N ASP A 41 -10.19 14.11 -1.52
CA ASP A 41 -11.28 14.99 -1.93
C ASP A 41 -10.79 16.41 -2.33
N ASP A 42 -9.67 16.52 -3.04
CA ASP A 42 -9.26 17.80 -3.63
C ASP A 42 -10.32 18.28 -4.64
N LEU A 43 -10.95 19.42 -4.34
CA LEU A 43 -12.03 19.99 -5.15
C LEU A 43 -11.62 20.29 -6.61
N GLN A 44 -10.33 20.45 -6.88
CA GLN A 44 -9.81 20.73 -8.23
C GLN A 44 -9.31 19.47 -8.95
N ALA A 45 -8.89 18.45 -8.20
CA ALA A 45 -8.31 17.22 -8.75
C ALA A 45 -8.56 16.04 -7.80
N PRO A 46 -9.81 15.58 -7.67
CA PRO A 46 -10.13 14.51 -6.74
C PRO A 46 -9.45 13.22 -7.21
N THR A 47 -8.80 12.53 -6.28
CA THR A 47 -8.03 11.33 -6.58
C THR A 47 -8.63 10.14 -5.84
N TYR A 48 -8.90 9.08 -6.59
CA TYR A 48 -9.45 7.82 -6.13
C TYR A 48 -8.54 6.71 -6.61
N GLN A 49 -7.74 6.16 -5.71
CA GLN A 49 -6.82 5.07 -6.04
C GLN A 49 -7.31 3.77 -5.41
N ALA A 50 -7.10 2.67 -6.12
CA ALA A 50 -7.39 1.33 -5.61
C ALA A 50 -6.43 0.33 -6.25
N SER A 51 -5.91 -0.59 -5.44
CA SER A 51 -5.00 -1.64 -5.89
C SER A 51 -5.35 -3.00 -5.31
N ALA A 52 -4.93 -4.04 -6.04
CA ALA A 52 -4.85 -5.41 -5.54
C ALA A 52 -3.37 -5.78 -5.38
N ASP A 53 -2.99 -6.06 -4.15
CA ASP A 53 -1.59 -6.14 -3.74
C ASP A 53 -1.26 -7.58 -3.37
N PHE A 54 -0.09 -8.04 -3.80
CA PHE A 54 0.44 -9.36 -3.51
C PHE A 54 1.79 -9.24 -2.86
N THR A 55 1.96 -9.89 -1.71
CA THR A 55 3.18 -9.79 -0.92
C THR A 55 3.75 -11.16 -0.60
N ALA A 56 5.07 -11.24 -0.50
CA ALA A 56 5.81 -12.39 -0.04
C ALA A 56 6.88 -11.93 0.95
N ALA A 57 6.95 -12.56 2.11
CA ALA A 57 7.95 -12.29 3.13
C ALA A 57 8.59 -13.59 3.60
N GLN A 58 9.91 -13.61 3.77
CA GLN A 58 10.66 -14.78 4.20
C GLN A 58 11.67 -14.42 5.29
N MET A 59 11.63 -15.15 6.40
CA MET A 59 12.70 -15.11 7.39
C MET A 59 13.93 -15.87 6.87
N VAL A 60 15.04 -15.18 6.63
CA VAL A 60 16.32 -15.77 6.22
C VAL A 60 17.25 -16.06 7.39
N GLY A 61 16.89 -15.59 8.58
CA GLY A 61 17.52 -15.90 9.87
C GLY A 61 16.54 -15.66 11.00
N GLU A 62 17.02 -15.63 12.25
CA GLU A 62 16.15 -15.33 13.41
C GLU A 62 15.70 -13.86 13.43
N ASN A 63 16.53 -12.97 12.89
CA ASN A 63 16.33 -11.52 12.99
C ASN A 63 16.21 -10.81 11.64
N THR A 64 16.38 -11.50 10.51
CA THR A 64 16.36 -10.89 9.17
C THR A 64 15.21 -11.45 8.34
N GLN A 65 14.41 -10.55 7.79
CA GLN A 65 13.36 -10.84 6.81
C GLN A 65 13.73 -10.22 5.47
N LEU A 66 13.49 -10.96 4.40
CA LEU A 66 13.39 -10.43 3.04
C LEU A 66 11.91 -10.35 2.67
N ASP A 67 11.50 -9.26 2.03
CA ASP A 67 10.15 -9.10 1.54
C ASP A 67 10.13 -8.55 0.12
N ALA A 68 9.08 -8.88 -0.60
CA ALA A 68 8.81 -8.38 -1.94
C ALA A 68 7.31 -8.30 -2.15
N GLY A 69 6.88 -7.44 -3.05
CA GLY A 69 5.49 -7.37 -3.42
C GLY A 69 5.25 -6.63 -4.72
N VAL A 70 4.02 -6.74 -5.20
CA VAL A 70 3.51 -6.06 -6.38
C VAL A 70 2.11 -5.55 -6.10
N HIS A 71 1.84 -4.31 -6.48
CA HIS A 71 0.55 -3.65 -6.38
C HIS A 71 0.01 -3.46 -7.80
N PHE A 72 -1.16 -4.00 -8.09
CA PHE A 72 -1.80 -3.85 -9.39
C PHE A 72 -2.94 -2.84 -9.30
N GLY A 73 -2.88 -1.78 -10.11
CA GLY A 73 -3.93 -0.78 -10.17
C GLY A 73 -5.27 -1.37 -10.61
N LEU A 74 -6.33 -1.04 -9.87
CA LEU A 74 -7.71 -1.45 -10.17
C LEU A 74 -8.50 -0.36 -10.90
N ASN A 75 -7.91 0.83 -11.07
CA ASN A 75 -8.51 1.95 -11.80
C ASN A 75 -7.43 2.78 -12.53
N ARG A 76 -7.87 3.74 -13.37
CA ARG A 76 -6.98 4.55 -14.22
C ARG A 76 -6.18 5.64 -13.50
N GLN A 77 -6.49 5.89 -12.22
CA GLN A 77 -5.80 6.87 -11.39
C GLN A 77 -4.73 6.22 -10.51
N THR A 78 -4.64 4.89 -10.52
CA THR A 78 -3.58 4.11 -9.86
C THR A 78 -2.57 3.64 -10.91
N PRO A 79 -1.26 3.60 -10.60
CA PRO A 79 -0.27 2.97 -11.48
C PRO A 79 -0.69 1.55 -11.89
N ASP A 80 -0.43 1.18 -13.16
CA ASP A 80 -0.83 -0.14 -13.68
C ASP A 80 -0.20 -1.29 -12.87
N ALA A 81 1.08 -1.13 -12.51
CA ALA A 81 1.78 -2.03 -11.60
C ALA A 81 2.95 -1.31 -10.91
N GLU A 82 3.10 -1.53 -9.61
CA GLU A 82 4.27 -1.11 -8.82
C GLU A 82 4.85 -2.33 -8.12
N ALA A 83 6.17 -2.42 -8.02
CA ALA A 83 6.84 -3.53 -7.36
C ALA A 83 7.88 -3.04 -6.36
N TYR A 84 8.07 -3.78 -5.28
CA TYR A 84 9.06 -3.46 -4.26
C TYR A 84 9.82 -4.71 -3.80
N VAL A 85 11.00 -4.47 -3.24
CA VAL A 85 11.78 -5.44 -2.47
C VAL A 85 12.33 -4.76 -1.23
N GLY A 86 12.37 -5.48 -0.11
CA GLY A 86 12.71 -4.96 1.19
C GLY A 86 13.55 -5.92 2.01
N VAL A 87 14.26 -5.35 2.99
CA VAL A 87 15.00 -6.07 4.02
C VAL A 87 14.66 -5.45 5.36
N SER A 88 14.20 -6.27 6.30
CA SER A 88 13.91 -5.86 7.67
C SER A 88 14.82 -6.62 8.63
N HIS A 89 15.48 -5.92 9.56
CA HIS A 89 16.34 -6.53 10.58
C HIS A 89 15.96 -6.07 11.98
N ARG A 90 15.86 -7.01 12.92
CA ARG A 90 15.63 -6.73 14.34
C ARG A 90 16.96 -6.75 15.10
N PHE A 91 17.31 -5.63 15.75
CA PHE A 91 18.50 -5.47 16.58
C PHE A 91 18.24 -5.83 18.04
#